data_AF-A0A6N8YVR2-F1
#
_entry.id   AF-A0A6N8YVR2-F1
#
_cell.length_a   1.000
_cell.length_b   1.000
_cell.length_c   1.000
_cell.angle_alpha   90.00
_cell.angle_beta   90.00
_cell.angle_gamma   90.00
#
_symmetry.space_group_name_H-M   'P 1'
#
loop_
_entity.id
_entity.type
_entity.pdbx_description
1 polymer ?
#
loop_
_entity_poly.entity_id
_entity_poly.type
_entity_poly.pdbx_seq_one_letter_code
_entity_poly.pdbx_strand_id
1 'polypeptide(L)' 'MTSNAGNSLEQDLLFAIIKEKYGHLLTAEQLDGVRSAVMGQRDVFQALRAVKLTNDVEPFSSFMPYRGD' A
#
# COMPACT_ATOMS: atom_id res chain seq x y z
N MET A 1 25.09 5.41 2.54
CA MET A 1 24.20 6.38 3.23
C MET A 1 23.21 7.00 2.23
N THR A 2 22.42 6.19 1.52
CA THR A 2 21.53 6.67 0.43
C THR A 2 20.05 6.35 0.67
N SER A 3 19.66 5.91 1.87
CA SER A 3 18.35 5.29 2.11
C SER A 3 17.21 6.23 2.52
N ASN A 4 17.42 7.56 2.59
CA ASN A 4 16.37 8.47 3.06
C ASN A 4 15.58 9.14 1.92
N ALA A 5 16.25 9.60 0.85
CA ALA A 5 15.59 10.30 -0.26
C ALA A 5 14.77 9.39 -1.20
N GLY A 6 15.22 8.14 -1.40
CA GLY A 6 14.51 7.18 -2.27
C GLY A 6 13.18 6.71 -1.70
N ASN A 7 13.07 6.63 -0.36
CA ASN A 7 11.84 6.23 0.31
C ASN A 7 10.78 7.35 0.34
N SER A 8 11.20 8.62 0.44
CA SER A 8 10.23 9.73 0.39
C SER A 8 9.60 9.87 -1.00
N LEU A 9 10.38 9.68 -2.07
CA LEU A 9 9.86 9.71 -3.44
C LEU A 9 8.80 8.62 -3.69
N GLU A 10 9.05 7.40 -3.21
CA GLU A 10 8.10 6.30 -3.33
C GLU A 10 6.77 6.60 -2.60
N GLN A 11 6.85 7.15 -1.39
CA GLN A 11 5.68 7.52 -0.61
C GLN A 11 4.88 8.66 -1.26
N ASP A 12 5.56 9.64 -1.82
CA ASP A 12 4.93 10.73 -2.57
C ASP A 12 4.21 10.21 -3.82
N LEU A 13 4.81 9.25 -4.54
CA LEU A 13 4.18 8.59 -5.69
C LEU A 13 2.95 7.77 -5.31
N LEU A 14 3.03 6.99 -4.23
CA LEU A 14 1.89 6.20 -3.73
C LEU A 14 0.74 7.12 -3.29
N PHE A 15 1.05 8.22 -2.60
CA PHE A 15 0.07 9.22 -2.24
C PHE A 15 -0.55 9.88 -3.47
N ALA A 16 0.24 10.20 -4.50
CA ALA A 16 -0.24 10.78 -5.75
C ALA A 16 -1.27 9.85 -6.44
N ILE A 17 -1.00 8.54 -6.49
CA ILE A 17 -1.94 7.55 -7.05
C ILE A 17 -3.27 7.54 -6.29
N ILE A 18 -3.21 7.56 -4.95
CA ILE A 18 -4.42 7.56 -4.11
C ILE A 18 -5.21 8.85 -4.34
N LYS A 19 -4.53 10.00 -4.36
CA LYS A 19 -5.16 11.30 -4.59
C LYS A 19 -5.80 11.38 -5.97
N GLU A 20 -5.16 10.86 -7.01
CA GLU A 20 -5.71 10.81 -8.36
C GLU A 20 -6.97 9.94 -8.44
N LYS A 21 -6.94 8.74 -7.85
CA LYS A 21 -8.06 7.78 -7.93
C LYS A 21 -9.22 8.12 -7.01
N TYR A 22 -8.94 8.61 -5.81
CA TYR A 22 -9.92 8.70 -4.72
C TYR A 22 -10.01 10.08 -4.07
N GLY A 23 -9.16 11.04 -4.46
CA GLY A 23 -9.12 12.36 -3.82
C GLY A 23 -10.44 13.13 -3.90
N HIS A 24 -11.25 12.87 -4.93
CA HIS A 24 -12.58 13.47 -5.06
C HIS A 24 -13.61 12.94 -4.05
N LEU A 25 -13.32 11.82 -3.37
CA LEU A 25 -14.16 11.24 -2.31
C LEU A 25 -13.74 11.69 -0.90
N LEU A 26 -12.65 12.45 -0.78
CA LEU A 26 -12.01 12.77 0.49
C LEU A 26 -12.03 14.29 0.74
N THR A 27 -12.28 14.67 1.99
CA THR A 27 -12.03 16.04 2.44
C THR A 27 -10.51 16.30 2.52
N ALA A 28 -10.13 17.58 2.62
CA ALA A 28 -8.73 17.95 2.80
C ALA A 28 -8.11 17.31 4.05
N GLU A 29 -8.83 17.28 5.16
CA GLU A 29 -8.40 16.64 6.42
C GLU A 29 -8.20 15.13 6.25
N GLN A 30 -9.13 14.45 5.57
CA GLN A 30 -8.99 13.02 5.28
C GLN A 30 -7.81 12.75 4.36
N LEU A 31 -7.56 13.63 3.38
CA LEU A 31 -6.44 13.52 2.46
C LEU A 31 -5.09 13.68 3.19
N ASP A 32 -5.00 14.59 4.17
CA ASP A 32 -3.81 14.74 5.03
C ASP A 32 -3.61 13.51 5.94
N GLY A 33 -4.70 12.92 6.43
CA GLY A 33 -4.69 11.65 7.15
C GLY A 33 -4.15 10.50 6.29
N VAL A 34 -4.60 10.40 5.04
CA VAL A 34 -4.10 9.43 4.06
C VAL A 34 -2.60 9.62 3.80
N ARG A 35 -2.16 10.87 3.61
CA ARG A 35 -0.73 11.16 3.41
C ARG A 35 0.11 10.65 4.58
N SER A 36 -0.32 10.95 5.80
CA SER A 36 0.35 10.51 7.03
C SER A 36 0.38 8.99 7.15
N ALA A 37 -0.72 8.31 6.80
CA ALA A 37 -0.80 6.85 6.79
C ALA A 37 0.18 6.24 5.77
N VAL A 38 0.25 6.76 4.53
CA VAL A 38 1.20 6.29 3.50
C VAL A 38 2.65 6.46 3.97
N MET A 39 2.96 7.60 4.59
CA MET A 39 4.30 7.85 5.14
C MET A 39 4.66 6.90 6.28
N GLY A 40 3.68 6.47 7.09
CA GLY A 40 3.88 5.52 8.19
C GLY A 40 4.09 4.06 7.76
N GLN A 41 3.75 3.68 6.53
CA GLN A 41 3.79 2.27 6.07
C GLN A 41 5.17 1.81 5.56
N ARG A 42 6.20 2.65 5.62
CA ARG A 42 7.54 2.34 5.10
C ARG A 42 8.08 1.01 5.61
N ASP A 43 8.06 0.82 6.93
CA ASP A 43 8.69 -0.32 7.56
C ASP A 43 7.92 -1.60 7.27
N VAL A 44 6.59 -1.50 7.12
CA VAL A 44 5.73 -2.60 6.68
C VAL A 44 6.07 -3.00 5.25
N PHE A 45 6.22 -2.04 4.33
CA PHE A 45 6.60 -2.36 2.95
C PHE A 45 8.00 -2.97 2.85
N GLN A 46 8.96 -2.49 3.63
CA GLN A 46 10.30 -3.07 3.71
C GLN A 46 10.26 -4.50 4.24
N ALA A 47 9.48 -4.75 5.32
CA ALA A 47 9.29 -6.08 5.87
C ALA A 47 8.63 -7.04 4.86
N LEU A 48 7.59 -6.59 4.15
CA LEU A 48 6.91 -7.39 3.14
C LEU A 48 7.82 -7.72 1.95
N ARG A 49 8.66 -6.79 1.48
CA ARG A 49 9.64 -7.04 0.40
C ARG A 49 10.71 -8.05 0.77
N ALA A 50 11.01 -8.18 2.06
CA ALA A 50 11.97 -9.17 2.54
C ALA A 50 11.42 -10.61 2.49
N VAL A 51 10.09 -10.77 2.34
CA VAL A 51 9.46 -12.08 2.19
C VAL A 51 9.71 -12.62 0.78
N LYS A 52 10.41 -13.75 0.69
CA LYS A 52 10.62 -14.47 -0.58
C LYS A 52 9.37 -15.26 -0.93
N LEU A 53 8.66 -14.85 -1.97
CA LEU A 53 7.56 -15.61 -2.54
C LEU A 53 8.11 -16.66 -3.51
N THR A 54 7.77 -17.93 -3.27
CA THR A 54 8.01 -19.04 -4.20
C THR A 54 6.66 -19.46 -4.81
N ASN A 55 6.66 -20.20 -5.93
CA ASN A 55 5.42 -20.52 -6.67
C ASN A 55 4.41 -21.38 -5.88
N ASP A 56 4.85 -22.03 -4.81
CA ASP A 56 4.06 -22.76 -3.82
C ASP A 56 3.46 -21.85 -2.73
N VAL A 57 3.80 -20.56 -2.72
CA VAL A 57 3.18 -19.51 -1.89
C VAL A 57 2.07 -18.87 -2.72
N GLU A 58 1.00 -19.63 -2.98
CA GLU A 58 -0.20 -19.06 -3.60
C GLU A 58 -0.80 -17.97 -2.68
N PRO A 59 -1.28 -16.84 -3.22
CA PRO A 59 -2.00 -15.85 -2.44
C PRO A 59 -3.20 -16.52 -1.77
N PHE A 60 -3.28 -16.41 -0.44
CA PHE A 60 -4.24 -17.16 0.36
C PHE A 60 -5.68 -16.91 -0.09
N SER A 61 -6.43 -18.01 -0.11
CA SER A 61 -7.79 -18.23 -0.63
C SER A 61 -7.89 -18.39 -2.15
N SER A 62 -7.91 -19.65 -2.59
CA SER A 62 -8.61 -20.01 -3.82
C SER A 62 -10.04 -19.47 -3.71
N PHE A 63 -10.49 -18.73 -4.72
CA PHE A 63 -11.87 -18.24 -4.76
C PHE A 63 -12.84 -19.42 -4.60
N MET A 64 -13.58 -19.44 -3.50
CA MET A 64 -14.69 -20.37 -3.30
C MET A 64 -15.99 -19.61 -3.59
N PRO A 65 -16.68 -19.90 -4.70
CA PRO A 65 -17.99 -19.31 -4.95
C PRO A 65 -18.94 -19.74 -3.82
N TYR A 66 -19.74 -18.80 -3.33
CA TYR A 66 -20.80 -19.10 -2.39
C TYR A 66 -21.76 -20.12 -3.01
N ARG A 67 -21.88 -21.29 -2.37
CA ARG A 67 -22.90 -22.29 -2.66
C ARG A 67 -23.83 -22.28 -1.46
N GLY A 68 -25.08 -21.89 -1.70
CA GLY A 68 -26.09 -21.68 -0.66
C GLY A 68 -26.83 -22.97 -0.32
N ASP A 69 -26.11 -24.05 -0.07
CA ASP A 69 -26.61 -25.32 0.45
C ASP A 69 -26.81 -25.31 1.97
#